data_AF-A0A8J2JU87-F1
#
_entry.id   AF-A0A8J2JU87-F1
#
_cell.length_a   1.000
_cell.length_b   1.000
_cell.length_c   1.000
_cell.angle_alpha   90.00
_cell.angle_beta   90.00
_cell.angle_gamma   90.00
#
_symmetry.space_group_name_H-M   'P 1'
#
loop_
_entity.id
_entity.type
_entity.pdbx_description
1 polymer ?
#
loop_
_entity_poly.entity_id
_entity_poly.type
_entity_poly.pdbx_seq_one_letter_code
_entity_poly.pdbx_strand_id
1 'polypeptide(L)'
;MRLPDVLVMITLVLGGSLILLHQHRWILARRVFFILGVLYLMRSVTMYVTVLPVANRTVYCAPKSNVTTVPVLAHRVWELLVGGGMQISGMKKSCGDYIYSGHTVMLVIGMLIYKEYSPQRLWPLQWLTWAMAWGGMGILLLARGHYTIDVLIGYYAATRMFWTYHSLSSNPRLKTKSSHNYHSEVWWYRIFQFFEANVGGPLPNRYSFPVPFRSMPKLP
;
A
#
# COMPACT_ATOMS: atom_id res chain seq x y z
N MET A 1 -15.86 -0.05 -12.16
CA MET A 1 -14.49 0.10 -11.63
C MET A 1 -14.14 1.53 -11.16
N ARG A 2 -14.81 2.61 -11.60
CA ARG A 2 -14.49 3.98 -11.14
C ARG A 2 -14.65 4.21 -9.62
N LEU A 3 -15.67 3.64 -8.98
CA LEU A 3 -15.94 3.82 -7.54
C LEU A 3 -14.81 3.31 -6.62
N PRO A 4 -14.33 2.05 -6.77
CA PRO A 4 -13.17 1.57 -6.03
C PRO A 4 -11.90 2.41 -6.22
N ASP A 5 -11.64 2.92 -7.42
CA ASP A 5 -10.51 3.82 -7.69
C ASP A 5 -10.62 5.12 -6.86
N VAL A 6 -11.83 5.71 -6.77
CA VAL A 6 -12.08 6.89 -5.93
C VAL A 6 -11.84 6.58 -4.45
N LEU A 7 -12.32 5.43 -3.97
CA LEU A 7 -12.11 5.02 -2.56
C LEU A 7 -10.62 4.82 -2.23
N VAL A 8 -9.85 4.23 -3.15
CA VAL A 8 -8.39 4.12 -3.03
C VAL A 8 -7.76 5.51 -2.98
N MET A 9 -8.18 6.43 -3.85
CA MET A 9 -7.66 7.80 -3.86
C MET A 9 -7.92 8.54 -2.54
N ILE A 10 -9.13 8.47 -2.00
CA ILE A 10 -9.46 9.06 -0.71
C ILE A 10 -8.58 8.43 0.39
N THR A 11 -8.41 7.12 0.37
CA THR A 11 -7.56 6.39 1.34
C THR A 11 -6.10 6.83 1.27
N LEU A 12 -5.56 7.01 0.05
CA LEU A 12 -4.20 7.50 -0.16
C LEU A 12 -4.01 8.93 0.35
N VAL A 13 -4.99 9.82 0.13
CA VAL A 13 -4.95 11.20 0.64
C VAL A 13 -5.01 11.22 2.16
N LEU A 14 -5.90 10.42 2.78
CA LEU A 14 -6.01 10.31 4.23
C LEU A 14 -4.76 9.69 4.88
N GLY A 15 -4.18 8.67 4.25
CA GLY A 15 -2.93 8.07 4.70
C GLY A 15 -1.74 9.02 4.55
N GLY A 16 -1.66 9.72 3.41
CA GLY A 16 -0.62 10.72 3.13
C GLY A 16 -0.68 11.88 4.11
N SER A 17 -1.86 12.42 4.39
CA SER A 17 -2.02 13.49 5.38
C SER A 17 -1.64 13.03 6.79
N LEU A 18 -2.02 11.80 7.18
CA LEU A 18 -1.59 11.22 8.45
C LEU A 18 -0.06 11.13 8.55
N ILE A 19 0.60 10.66 7.50
CA ILE A 19 2.07 10.55 7.46
C ILE A 19 2.73 11.93 7.58
N LEU A 20 2.22 12.94 6.85
CA LEU A 20 2.78 14.29 6.84
C LEU A 20 2.66 15.00 8.19
N LEU A 21 1.57 14.76 8.92
CA LEU A 21 1.30 15.35 10.24
C LEU A 21 1.97 14.60 11.40
N HIS A 22 2.49 13.39 11.16
CA HIS A 22 3.16 12.61 12.19
C HIS A 22 4.56 13.17 12.50
N GLN A 23 4.94 13.26 13.78
CA GLN A 23 6.24 13.81 14.19
C GLN A 23 7.42 13.03 13.57
N HIS A 24 7.27 11.71 13.46
CA HIS A 24 8.24 10.80 12.84
C HIS A 24 7.95 10.48 11.36
N ARG A 25 7.42 11.45 10.59
CA ARG A 25 6.97 11.30 9.19
C ARG A 25 7.92 10.51 8.28
N TRP A 26 9.23 10.74 8.38
CA TRP A 26 10.22 10.06 7.53
C TRP A 26 10.39 8.58 7.89
N ILE A 27 10.32 8.24 9.18
CA ILE A 27 10.38 6.83 9.59
C ILE A 27 9.11 6.14 9.10
N LEU A 28 7.95 6.73 9.34
CA LEU A 28 6.66 6.17 8.92
C LEU A 28 6.57 6.01 7.39
N ALA A 29 6.96 7.04 6.62
CA ALA A 29 6.99 6.97 5.16
C ALA A 29 7.86 5.80 4.67
N ARG A 30 9.08 5.63 5.21
CA ARG A 30 9.96 4.49 4.85
C ARG A 30 9.30 3.14 5.13
N ARG A 31 8.62 2.97 6.27
CA ARG A 31 7.89 1.73 6.61
C ARG A 31 6.80 1.43 5.59
N VAL A 32 5.98 2.43 5.28
CA VAL A 32 4.87 2.30 4.33
C VAL A 32 5.37 1.99 2.93
N PHE A 33 6.39 2.72 2.44
CA PHE A 33 6.98 2.46 1.13
C PHE A 33 7.63 1.08 1.04
N PHE A 34 8.29 0.60 2.10
CA PHE A 34 8.85 -0.74 2.12
C PHE A 34 7.75 -1.82 2.06
N ILE A 35 6.73 -1.72 2.91
CA ILE A 35 5.61 -2.69 2.94
C ILE A 35 4.91 -2.72 1.58
N LEU A 36 4.56 -1.54 1.03
CA LEU A 36 3.95 -1.45 -0.30
C LEU A 36 4.89 -1.99 -1.39
N GLY A 37 6.18 -1.67 -1.34
CA GLY A 37 7.18 -2.16 -2.29
C GLY A 37 7.25 -3.68 -2.34
N VAL A 38 7.31 -4.35 -1.18
CA VAL A 38 7.29 -5.81 -1.10
C VAL A 38 5.97 -6.40 -1.64
N LEU A 39 4.82 -5.82 -1.24
CA LEU A 39 3.51 -6.28 -1.70
C LEU A 39 3.33 -6.14 -3.22
N TYR A 40 3.78 -5.02 -3.80
CA TYR A 40 3.65 -4.77 -5.24
C TYR A 40 4.71 -5.51 -6.06
N LEU A 41 5.89 -5.80 -5.50
CA LEU A 41 6.85 -6.69 -6.14
C LEU A 41 6.29 -8.11 -6.27
N MET A 42 5.73 -8.65 -5.18
CA MET A 42 5.09 -9.97 -5.21
C MET A 42 3.94 -10.00 -6.21
N ARG A 43 3.15 -8.92 -6.29
CA ARG A 43 2.11 -8.76 -7.32
C ARG A 43 2.66 -8.88 -8.73
N SER A 44 3.73 -8.14 -9.05
CA SER A 44 4.39 -8.20 -10.36
C SER A 44 4.89 -9.61 -10.69
N VAL A 45 5.48 -10.31 -9.73
CA VAL A 45 5.90 -11.72 -9.91
C VAL A 45 4.70 -12.63 -10.19
N THR A 46 3.59 -12.49 -9.46
CA THR A 46 2.40 -13.32 -9.69
C THR A 46 1.77 -13.11 -11.06
N MET A 47 1.74 -11.87 -11.56
CA MET A 47 1.25 -11.56 -12.91
C MET A 47 2.17 -12.08 -14.00
N TYR A 48 3.48 -12.11 -13.74
CA TYR A 48 4.46 -12.65 -14.68
C TYR A 48 4.33 -14.18 -14.81
N VAL A 49 4.16 -14.88 -13.68
CA VAL A 49 4.07 -16.35 -13.66
C VAL A 49 2.70 -16.84 -14.14
N THR A 50 1.63 -16.13 -13.79
CA THR A 50 0.26 -16.60 -14.06
C THR A 50 -0.58 -15.49 -14.70
N VAL A 51 -1.14 -15.79 -15.87
CA VAL A 51 -2.05 -14.88 -16.59
C VAL A 51 -3.47 -15.43 -16.47
N LEU A 52 -4.31 -14.78 -15.66
CA LEU A 52 -5.73 -15.13 -15.56
C LEU A 52 -6.55 -14.49 -16.70
N PRO A 53 -7.59 -15.18 -17.18
CA PRO A 53 -8.54 -14.59 -18.12
C PRO A 53 -9.29 -13.42 -17.46
N VAL A 54 -9.74 -12.51 -18.30
CA VAL A 54 -10.46 -11.30 -17.91
C VAL A 54 -11.76 -11.66 -17.17
N ALA A 55 -11.90 -11.16 -15.93
CA ALA A 55 -13.10 -11.41 -15.11
C ALA A 55 -14.38 -10.82 -15.73
N ASN A 56 -14.27 -9.69 -16.44
CA ASN A 56 -15.37 -9.06 -17.16
C ASN A 56 -15.03 -8.85 -18.65
N ARG A 57 -15.72 -9.59 -19.52
CA ARG A 57 -15.50 -9.59 -20.98
C ARG A 57 -15.86 -8.28 -21.69
N THR A 58 -16.54 -7.35 -21.02
CA THR A 58 -16.93 -6.05 -21.60
C THR A 58 -15.84 -4.97 -21.47
N VAL A 59 -14.72 -5.27 -20.80
CA VAL A 59 -13.59 -4.34 -20.67
C VAL A 59 -12.73 -4.38 -21.94
N TYR A 60 -12.56 -3.22 -22.59
CA TYR A 60 -11.71 -3.10 -23.77
C TYR A 60 -10.24 -3.32 -23.41
N CYS A 61 -9.63 -4.30 -24.07
CA CYS A 61 -8.20 -4.62 -23.98
C CYS A 61 -7.46 -4.07 -25.19
N ALA A 62 -6.35 -3.35 -24.99
CA ALA A 62 -5.48 -3.03 -26.11
C ALA A 62 -4.86 -4.33 -26.67
N PRO A 63 -4.75 -4.47 -28.00
CA PRO A 63 -4.07 -5.61 -28.61
C PRO A 63 -2.60 -5.63 -28.20
N LYS A 64 -2.02 -6.84 -28.07
CA LYS A 64 -0.58 -7.00 -27.88
C LYS A 64 0.15 -6.35 -29.05
N SER A 65 1.12 -5.49 -28.78
CA SER A 65 1.96 -4.92 -29.83
C SER A 65 3.07 -5.89 -30.23
N ASN A 66 3.22 -6.14 -31.52
CA ASN A 66 4.31 -6.96 -32.07
C ASN A 66 5.66 -6.23 -32.10
N VAL A 67 5.67 -4.94 -31.74
CA VAL A 67 6.87 -4.09 -31.73
C VAL A 67 7.31 -3.85 -30.30
N THR A 68 8.48 -4.38 -29.93
CA THR A 68 9.10 -4.25 -28.59
C THR A 68 10.30 -3.30 -28.61
N THR A 69 10.19 -2.16 -29.29
CA THR A 69 11.27 -1.17 -29.30
C THR A 69 11.30 -0.42 -27.95
N VAL A 70 12.51 -0.19 -27.43
CA VAL A 70 12.78 0.50 -26.15
C VAL A 70 11.95 1.79 -25.93
N PRO A 71 11.79 2.72 -26.89
CA PRO A 71 11.02 3.94 -26.66
C PRO A 71 9.52 3.69 -26.49
N VAL A 72 8.97 2.67 -27.15
CA VAL A 72 7.55 2.29 -26.99
C VAL A 72 7.31 1.69 -25.60
N LEU A 73 8.26 0.87 -25.11
CA LEU A 73 8.20 0.34 -23.76
C LEU A 73 8.32 1.44 -22.70
N ALA A 74 9.28 2.36 -22.88
CA ALA A 74 9.49 3.48 -21.96
C ALA A 74 8.25 4.37 -21.85
N HIS A 75 7.60 4.69 -22.98
CA HIS A 75 6.35 5.45 -22.98
C HIS A 75 5.24 4.75 -22.18
N ARG A 76 5.07 3.43 -22.38
CA ARG A 76 4.05 2.66 -21.64
C ARG A 76 4.34 2.59 -20.15
N VAL A 77 5.60 2.41 -19.76
CA VAL A 77 6.01 2.44 -18.35
C VAL A 77 5.72 3.81 -17.76
N TRP A 78 6.02 4.88 -18.48
CA TRP A 78 5.71 6.25 -18.05
C TRP A 78 4.22 6.48 -17.86
N GLU A 79 3.38 6.09 -18.83
CA GLU A 79 1.92 6.16 -18.72
C GLU A 79 1.39 5.37 -17.52
N LEU A 80 1.94 4.18 -17.25
CA LEU A 80 1.58 3.36 -16.09
C LEU A 80 1.98 4.00 -14.76
N LEU A 81 3.16 4.63 -14.70
CA LEU A 81 3.66 5.35 -13.52
C LEU A 81 2.82 6.59 -13.23
N VAL A 82 2.56 7.43 -14.24
CA VAL A 82 1.74 8.65 -14.10
C VAL A 82 0.28 8.29 -13.79
N GLY A 83 -0.24 7.23 -14.41
CA GLY A 83 -1.58 6.72 -14.12
C GLY A 83 -1.70 5.99 -12.79
N GLY A 84 -0.60 5.74 -12.07
CA GLY A 84 -0.60 5.08 -10.76
C GLY A 84 -1.28 3.70 -10.72
N GLY A 85 -1.42 3.03 -11.87
CA GLY A 85 -2.20 1.80 -12.01
C GLY A 85 -3.73 1.95 -11.90
N MET A 86 -4.22 3.21 -11.83
CA MET A 86 -5.61 3.69 -11.90
C MET A 86 -6.35 3.30 -13.18
N GLN A 87 -7.63 2.91 -13.14
CA GLN A 87 -8.48 2.87 -14.34
C GLN A 87 -9.17 4.22 -14.62
N ILE A 88 -9.29 5.10 -13.62
CA ILE A 88 -9.89 6.44 -13.75
C ILE A 88 -9.24 7.30 -14.84
N SER A 89 -7.92 7.23 -15.04
CA SER A 89 -7.25 8.04 -16.06
C SER A 89 -7.55 7.58 -17.50
N GLY A 90 -8.28 6.48 -17.71
CA GLY A 90 -8.57 5.94 -19.05
C GLY A 90 -7.34 5.34 -19.77
N MET A 91 -6.17 5.41 -19.14
CA MET A 91 -4.88 4.97 -19.68
C MET A 91 -4.60 3.48 -19.46
N LYS A 92 -5.31 2.82 -18.52
CA LYS A 92 -5.12 1.39 -18.25
C LYS A 92 -5.84 0.54 -19.30
N LYS A 93 -5.17 0.26 -20.41
CA LYS A 93 -5.61 -0.66 -21.47
C LYS A 93 -5.01 -2.07 -21.34
N SER A 94 -4.44 -2.39 -20.17
CA SER A 94 -3.74 -3.66 -19.92
C SER A 94 -4.69 -4.72 -19.38
N CYS A 95 -4.77 -5.86 -20.08
CA CYS A 95 -5.56 -7.02 -19.68
C CYS A 95 -4.65 -8.12 -19.17
N GLY A 96 -4.89 -8.55 -17.93
CA GLY A 96 -4.03 -9.52 -17.21
C GLY A 96 -3.83 -9.20 -15.73
N ASP A 97 -4.27 -8.02 -15.25
CA ASP A 97 -4.22 -7.62 -13.84
C ASP A 97 -5.42 -8.22 -13.05
N TYR A 98 -5.50 -9.55 -13.00
CA TYR A 98 -6.58 -10.31 -12.34
C TYR A 98 -6.08 -11.34 -11.34
N ILE A 99 -4.79 -11.33 -10.96
CA ILE A 99 -4.33 -12.00 -9.75
C ILE A 99 -3.82 -10.91 -8.83
N TYR A 100 -4.18 -11.00 -7.56
CA TYR A 100 -3.66 -10.12 -6.51
C TYR A 100 -4.14 -8.67 -6.69
N SER A 101 -5.31 -8.35 -6.14
CA SER A 101 -5.99 -7.06 -6.31
C SER A 101 -5.23 -5.91 -5.64
N GLY A 102 -4.74 -4.96 -6.45
CA GLY A 102 -4.06 -3.75 -5.96
C GLY A 102 -4.97 -2.81 -5.16
N HIS A 103 -6.24 -2.68 -5.55
CA HIS A 103 -7.22 -1.88 -4.82
C HIS A 103 -7.44 -2.42 -3.42
N THR A 104 -7.57 -3.74 -3.30
CA THR A 104 -7.70 -4.41 -2.01
C THR A 104 -6.48 -4.16 -1.14
N VAL A 105 -5.27 -4.31 -1.70
CA VAL A 105 -4.02 -4.03 -0.97
C VAL A 105 -3.99 -2.59 -0.47
N MET A 106 -4.29 -1.60 -1.32
CA MET A 106 -4.26 -0.19 -0.91
C MET A 106 -5.30 0.16 0.15
N LEU A 107 -6.53 -0.33 0.00
CA LEU A 107 -7.60 -0.13 0.99
C LEU A 107 -7.24 -0.76 2.34
N VAL A 108 -6.74 -2.00 2.34
CA VAL A 108 -6.37 -2.73 3.56
C VAL A 108 -5.15 -2.10 4.24
N ILE A 109 -4.09 -1.78 3.48
CA ILE A 109 -2.90 -1.11 4.04
C ILE A 109 -3.26 0.27 4.57
N GLY A 110 -4.07 1.05 3.87
CA GLY A 110 -4.54 2.34 4.34
C GLY A 110 -5.32 2.25 5.66
N MET A 111 -6.24 1.28 5.76
CA MET A 111 -6.98 1.01 7.00
C MET A 111 -6.03 0.61 8.15
N LEU A 112 -5.04 -0.25 7.90
CA LEU A 112 -4.09 -0.71 8.92
C LEU A 112 -3.15 0.41 9.38
N ILE A 113 -2.68 1.27 8.47
CA ILE A 113 -1.89 2.46 8.80
C ILE A 113 -2.71 3.39 9.71
N TYR A 114 -3.98 3.62 9.36
CA TYR A 114 -4.84 4.48 10.16
C TYR A 114 -5.11 3.87 11.54
N LYS A 115 -5.28 2.55 11.63
CA LYS A 115 -5.45 1.85 12.91
C LYS A 115 -4.22 1.99 13.81
N GLU A 116 -3.03 1.78 13.26
CA GLU A 116 -1.77 1.71 14.03
C GLU A 116 -1.28 3.10 14.48
N TYR A 117 -1.29 4.06 13.56
CA TYR A 117 -0.61 5.34 13.76
C TYR A 117 -1.55 6.48 14.20
N SER A 118 -2.87 6.31 14.10
CA SER A 118 -3.85 7.33 14.51
C SER A 118 -4.07 7.36 16.02
N PRO A 119 -4.22 8.56 16.65
CA PRO A 119 -4.50 8.67 18.07
C PRO A 119 -5.94 8.23 18.36
N GLN A 120 -6.17 7.65 19.55
CA GLN A 120 -7.48 7.13 19.96
C GLN A 120 -8.60 8.18 19.94
N ARG A 121 -8.26 9.47 20.06
CA ARG A 121 -9.22 10.58 19.97
C ARG A 121 -9.90 10.70 18.59
N LEU A 122 -9.26 10.19 17.52
CA LEU A 122 -9.79 10.20 16.16
C LEU A 122 -10.55 8.92 15.81
N TRP A 123 -11.23 8.31 16.80
CA TRP A 123 -12.04 7.11 16.63
C TRP A 123 -13.06 7.19 15.47
N PRO A 124 -13.73 8.32 15.15
CA PRO A 124 -14.69 8.35 14.04
C PRO A 124 -14.00 8.18 12.68
N LEU A 125 -12.79 8.73 12.52
CA LEU A 125 -11.99 8.58 11.30
C LEU A 125 -11.47 7.15 11.16
N GLN A 126 -11.18 6.48 12.28
CA GLN A 126 -10.85 5.05 12.27
C GLN A 126 -12.04 4.22 11.77
N TRP A 127 -13.26 4.45 12.27
CA TRP A 127 -14.45 3.76 11.76
C TRP A 127 -14.72 4.07 10.29
N LEU A 128 -14.54 5.32 9.86
CA LEU A 128 -14.71 5.71 8.47
C LEU A 128 -13.74 4.94 7.55
N THR A 129 -12.46 4.84 7.91
CA THR A 129 -11.47 4.09 7.12
C THR A 129 -11.75 2.60 7.09
N TRP A 130 -12.27 2.03 8.18
CA TRP A 130 -12.77 0.64 8.20
C TRP A 130 -13.96 0.44 7.27
N ALA A 131 -14.97 1.32 7.35
CA ALA A 131 -16.14 1.27 6.49
C ALA A 131 -15.76 1.41 5.01
N MET A 132 -14.84 2.31 4.68
CA MET A 132 -14.31 2.47 3.33
C MET A 132 -13.58 1.21 2.83
N ALA A 133 -12.77 0.56 3.69
CA ALA A 133 -12.04 -0.63 3.28
C ALA A 133 -12.97 -1.83 3.04
N TRP A 134 -13.86 -2.14 3.99
CA TRP A 134 -14.83 -3.22 3.84
C TRP A 134 -15.86 -2.95 2.74
N GLY A 135 -16.40 -1.73 2.70
CA GLY A 135 -17.32 -1.29 1.64
C GLY A 135 -16.66 -1.31 0.26
N GLY A 136 -15.40 -0.84 0.16
CA GLY A 136 -14.64 -0.87 -1.08
C GLY A 136 -14.36 -2.28 -1.58
N MET A 137 -14.00 -3.22 -0.69
CA MET A 137 -13.89 -4.64 -1.04
C MET A 137 -15.23 -5.23 -1.49
N GLY A 138 -16.34 -4.90 -0.82
CA GLY A 138 -17.68 -5.33 -1.22
C GLY A 138 -18.07 -4.81 -2.61
N ILE A 139 -17.83 -3.53 -2.89
CA ILE A 139 -18.10 -2.91 -4.20
C ILE A 139 -17.23 -3.53 -5.30
N LEU A 140 -15.96 -3.87 -5.01
CA LEU A 140 -15.08 -4.56 -5.95
C LEU A 140 -15.64 -5.91 -6.39
N LEU A 141 -16.18 -6.69 -5.44
CA LEU A 141 -16.82 -7.97 -5.71
C LEU A 141 -18.13 -7.81 -6.50
N LEU A 142 -18.98 -6.86 -6.10
CA LEU A 142 -20.25 -6.57 -6.78
C LEU A 142 -20.05 -6.09 -8.21
N ALA A 143 -19.00 -5.31 -8.46
CA ALA A 143 -18.65 -4.82 -9.79
C ALA A 143 -18.14 -5.93 -10.74
N ARG A 144 -17.99 -7.18 -10.26
CA ARG A 144 -17.42 -8.33 -10.98
C ARG A 144 -16.10 -8.02 -11.68
N GLY A 145 -15.35 -7.06 -11.12
CA GLY A 145 -14.11 -6.56 -11.71
C GLY A 145 -12.91 -7.45 -11.41
N HIS A 146 -12.98 -8.21 -10.32
CA HIS A 146 -11.96 -9.12 -9.83
C HIS A 146 -12.62 -10.41 -9.35
N TYR A 147 -11.86 -11.50 -9.34
CA TYR A 147 -12.32 -12.73 -8.70
C TYR A 147 -12.30 -12.55 -7.18
N THR A 148 -13.20 -13.26 -6.49
CA THR A 148 -13.24 -13.29 -5.02
C THR A 148 -11.89 -13.71 -4.43
N ILE A 149 -11.20 -14.66 -5.09
CA ILE A 149 -9.88 -15.13 -4.68
C ILE A 149 -8.83 -14.01 -4.70
N ASP A 150 -8.92 -13.05 -5.63
CA ASP A 150 -7.94 -11.95 -5.74
C ASP A 150 -8.05 -10.99 -4.56
N VAL A 151 -9.28 -10.77 -4.10
CA VAL A 151 -9.57 -9.95 -2.91
C VAL A 151 -9.09 -10.68 -1.66
N LEU A 152 -9.34 -11.98 -1.54
CA LEU A 152 -8.87 -12.78 -0.40
C LEU A 152 -7.34 -12.85 -0.30
N ILE A 153 -6.66 -13.13 -1.42
CA ILE A 153 -5.19 -13.15 -1.48
C ILE A 153 -4.64 -11.76 -1.16
N GLY A 154 -5.20 -10.70 -1.74
CA GLY A 154 -4.78 -9.32 -1.47
C GLY A 154 -4.93 -8.93 -0.01
N TYR A 155 -6.07 -9.26 0.61
CA TYR A 155 -6.31 -9.05 2.05
C TYR A 155 -5.32 -9.82 2.91
N TYR A 156 -5.11 -11.10 2.63
CA TYR A 156 -4.19 -11.96 3.39
C TYR A 156 -2.75 -11.46 3.28
N ALA A 157 -2.27 -11.18 2.06
CA ALA A 157 -0.91 -10.69 1.85
C ALA A 157 -0.68 -9.34 2.55
N ALA A 158 -1.60 -8.39 2.39
CA ALA A 158 -1.50 -7.06 3.01
C ALA A 158 -1.46 -7.13 4.54
N THR A 159 -2.40 -7.86 5.15
CA THR A 159 -2.44 -8.01 6.62
C THR A 159 -1.22 -8.73 7.16
N ARG A 160 -0.81 -9.85 6.56
CA ARG A 160 0.36 -10.61 7.02
C ARG A 160 1.66 -9.82 6.88
N MET A 161 1.86 -9.14 5.76
CA MET A 161 3.06 -8.32 5.57
C MET A 161 3.10 -7.17 6.57
N PHE A 162 1.98 -6.46 6.75
CA PHE A 162 1.89 -5.34 7.68
C PHE A 162 2.21 -5.77 9.12
N TRP A 163 1.54 -6.80 9.63
CA TRP A 163 1.75 -7.25 11.00
C TRP A 163 3.14 -7.87 11.20
N THR A 164 3.65 -8.64 10.24
CA THR A 164 5.02 -9.18 10.32
C THR A 164 6.03 -8.05 10.40
N TYR A 165 5.90 -7.01 9.56
CA TYR A 165 6.78 -5.84 9.62
C TYR A 165 6.72 -5.17 11.00
N HIS A 166 5.52 -4.91 11.52
CA HIS A 166 5.36 -4.22 12.79
C HIS A 166 5.88 -5.06 13.97
N SER A 167 5.62 -6.36 13.99
CA SER A 167 6.16 -7.30 14.98
C SER A 167 7.69 -7.35 14.99
N LEU A 168 8.34 -7.31 13.81
CA LEU A 168 9.80 -7.22 13.73
C LEU A 168 10.31 -5.85 14.19
N SER A 169 9.61 -4.77 13.84
CA SER A 169 10.02 -3.41 14.17
C SER A 169 9.86 -3.06 15.67
N SER A 170 8.89 -3.69 16.35
CA SER A 170 8.58 -3.43 17.76
C SER A 170 9.48 -4.19 18.72
N ASN A 171 10.03 -5.33 18.30
CA ASN A 171 10.86 -6.20 19.14
C ASN A 171 12.34 -6.10 18.75
N PRO A 172 13.21 -5.48 19.58
CA PRO A 172 14.64 -5.34 19.26
C PRO A 172 15.36 -6.68 19.00
N ARG A 173 14.95 -7.75 19.71
CA ARG A 173 15.50 -9.10 19.52
C ARG A 173 15.25 -9.70 18.14
N LEU A 174 14.18 -9.27 17.46
CA LEU A 174 13.84 -9.76 16.13
C LEU A 174 14.53 -8.97 15.00
N LYS A 175 15.18 -7.83 15.33
CA LYS A 175 15.97 -7.03 14.39
C LYS A 175 17.35 -7.61 14.14
N THR A 176 17.86 -8.45 15.04
CA THR A 176 19.13 -9.14 14.88
C THR A 176 18.91 -10.58 14.41
N LYS A 177 19.87 -11.07 13.62
CA LYS A 177 19.88 -12.48 13.21
C LYS A 177 20.21 -13.33 14.44
N SER A 178 19.37 -14.33 14.70
CA SER A 178 19.51 -15.27 15.80
C SER A 178 19.06 -16.65 15.34
N SER A 179 19.64 -17.71 15.90
CA SER A 179 19.30 -19.09 15.56
C SER A 179 17.81 -19.42 15.76
N HIS A 180 17.10 -18.66 16.60
CA HIS A 180 15.68 -18.85 16.88
C HIS A 180 14.78 -17.85 16.11
N ASN A 181 15.36 -16.98 15.27
CA ASN A 181 14.62 -15.98 14.50
C ASN A 181 14.44 -16.41 13.05
N TYR A 182 13.44 -17.24 12.78
CA TYR A 182 13.12 -17.72 11.43
C TYR A 182 12.70 -16.61 10.45
N HIS A 183 12.25 -15.46 10.96
CA HIS A 183 11.97 -14.31 10.09
C HIS A 183 13.23 -13.74 9.42
N SER A 184 14.42 -14.06 9.95
CA SER A 184 15.69 -13.63 9.37
C SER A 184 16.05 -14.31 8.04
N GLU A 185 15.36 -15.41 7.71
CA GLU A 185 15.56 -16.16 6.46
C GLU A 185 14.71 -15.64 5.31
N VAL A 186 13.81 -14.67 5.57
CA VAL A 186 12.98 -14.08 4.52
C VAL A 186 13.83 -13.18 3.62
N TRP A 187 13.64 -13.27 2.31
CA TRP A 187 14.48 -12.57 1.31
C TRP A 187 14.58 -11.05 1.51
N TRP A 188 13.51 -10.41 2.01
CA TRP A 188 13.46 -8.97 2.25
C TRP A 188 14.02 -8.54 3.62
N TYR A 189 14.39 -9.48 4.49
CA TYR A 189 14.80 -9.20 5.87
C TYR A 189 16.03 -8.29 5.97
N ARG A 190 17.02 -8.47 5.09
CA ARG A 190 18.23 -7.62 5.07
C ARG A 190 17.90 -6.15 4.79
N ILE A 191 16.95 -5.91 3.89
CA ILE A 191 16.49 -4.55 3.54
C ILE A 191 15.73 -3.95 4.73
N PHE A 192 14.90 -4.76 5.41
CA PHE A 192 14.23 -4.37 6.65
C PHE A 192 15.23 -3.94 7.74
N GLN A 193 16.29 -4.73 7.97
CA GLN A 193 17.32 -4.40 8.95
C GLN A 193 17.99 -3.06 8.65
N PHE A 194 18.31 -2.81 7.38
CA PHE A 194 18.88 -1.54 6.94
C PHE A 194 17.96 -0.34 7.25
N PHE A 195 16.66 -0.46 6.97
CA PHE A 195 15.72 0.64 7.23
C PHE A 195 15.43 0.88 8.72
N GLU A 196 15.42 -0.17 9.54
CA GLU A 196 15.07 -0.10 10.97
C GLU A 196 16.29 -0.07 11.92
N ALA A 197 17.52 -0.04 11.41
CA ALA A 197 18.76 -0.02 12.22
C ALA A 197 18.79 1.10 13.27
N ASN A 198 18.29 2.29 12.92
CA ASN A 198 18.32 3.49 13.77
C ASN A 198 17.05 3.68 14.62
N VAL A 199 16.16 2.68 14.66
CA VAL A 199 14.87 2.79 15.36
C VAL A 199 14.84 1.86 16.56
N GLY A 200 14.85 2.41 17.78
CA GLY A 200 14.98 1.62 19.02
C GLY A 200 13.73 0.86 19.46
N GLY A 201 12.54 1.15 18.91
CA GLY A 201 11.29 0.54 19.38
C GLY A 201 10.02 1.07 18.69
N PRO A 202 8.83 0.82 19.28
CA PRO A 202 7.57 1.34 18.75
C PRO A 202 7.57 2.87 18.75
N LEU A 203 6.99 3.46 17.69
CA LEU A 203 6.91 4.91 17.55
C LEU A 203 5.79 5.45 18.44
N PRO A 204 6.03 6.51 19.23
CA PRO A 204 4.95 7.17 19.96
C PRO A 204 4.04 7.91 18.97
N ASN A 205 2.72 7.77 19.13
CA ASN A 205 1.73 8.47 18.31
C ASN A 205 1.66 9.95 18.70
N ARG A 206 2.65 10.72 18.23
CA ARG A 206 2.76 12.18 18.41
C ARG A 206 2.65 12.88 17.07
N TYR A 207 1.84 13.92 17.04
CA TYR A 207 1.56 14.73 15.85
C TYR A 207 2.14 16.11 16.01
N SER A 208 2.78 16.61 14.96
CA SER A 208 3.35 17.95 14.92
C SER A 208 3.07 18.57 13.56
N PHE A 209 2.62 19.83 13.55
CA PHE A 209 2.43 20.53 12.29
C PHE A 209 3.78 20.69 11.56
N PRO A 210 3.81 20.50 10.23
CA PRO A 210 5.05 20.62 9.44
C PRO A 210 5.63 22.03 9.42
N VAL A 211 4.83 23.04 9.72
CA VAL A 211 5.23 24.45 9.76
C VAL A 211 5.55 24.81 11.21
N PRO A 212 6.77 25.27 11.54
CA PRO A 212 7.05 25.80 12.86
C PRO A 212 6.16 27.02 13.06
N PHE A 213 5.19 26.94 13.96
CA PHE A 213 4.57 28.13 14.50
C PHE A 213 5.70 28.90 15.20
N ARG A 214 6.14 30.00 14.59
CA ARG A 214 7.01 30.97 15.24
C ARG A 214 6.22 31.49 16.44
N SER A 215 6.44 30.90 17.61
CA SER A 215 5.89 31.39 18.86
C SER A 215 6.32 32.85 18.98
N MET A 216 5.36 33.78 18.98
CA MET A 216 5.65 35.16 19.31
C MET A 216 6.37 35.17 20.67
N PRO A 217 7.50 35.90 20.81
CA PRO A 217 8.12 36.05 22.11
C PRO A 217 7.07 36.63 23.07
N LYS A 218 6.88 35.96 24.21
CA LYS A 218 6.15 36.56 25.32
C LYS A 218 6.88 37.86 25.65
N LEU A 219 6.24 39.00 25.42
CA LEU A 219 6.76 40.26 25.93
C LEU A 219 6.81 40.19 27.46
N PRO A 220 7.84 40.78 28.08
CA PRO A 220 8.04 40.78 29.53
C PRO A 220 6.91 41.47 30.29
#